data_AF-A0A1Z4NGK1-F1
#
_entry.id   AF-A0A1Z4NGK1-F1
#
_cell.length_a   1.000
_cell.length_b   1.000
_cell.length_c   1.000
_cell.angle_alpha   90.00
_cell.angle_beta   90.00
_cell.angle_gamma   90.00
#
_symmetry.space_group_name_H-M   'P 1'
#
loop_
_entity.id
_entity.type
_entity.pdbx_description
1 polymer ?
#
loop_
_entity_poly.entity_id
_entity_poly.type
_entity_poly.pdbx_seq_one_letter_code
_entity_poly.pdbx_strand_id
1 'polypeptide(L)'
;MPETLPATLKHLITAEYISDPGKEWLEVNISTSGLLNLTVVSDRFFNLSIPQRKEQVLNLLHQSQISLSPGFLSLYTPQEAKSLDISPPPAICEVPIYTWQDLAISAANP
;
A
#
# COMPACT_ATOMS: atom_id res chain seq x y z
N MET A 1 -3.03 -0.44 21.93
CA MET A 1 -3.83 -1.39 21.13
C MET A 1 -2.85 -2.31 20.41
N PRO A 2 -3.09 -3.63 20.28
CA PRO A 2 -2.17 -4.47 19.54
C PRO A 2 -2.13 -3.95 18.10
N GLU A 3 -0.95 -3.59 17.62
CA GLU A 3 -0.77 -3.20 16.22
C GLU A 3 -1.25 -4.37 15.35
N THR A 4 -2.19 -4.09 14.45
CA THR A 4 -2.65 -5.11 13.50
C THR A 4 -1.51 -5.39 12.53
N LEU A 5 -1.30 -6.65 12.15
CA LEU A 5 -0.24 -7.04 11.19
C LEU A 5 -0.18 -6.16 9.92
N PRO A 6 -1.30 -5.71 9.32
CA PRO A 6 -1.29 -4.75 8.22
C PRO A 6 -0.68 -3.38 8.57
N ALA A 7 -0.89 -2.89 9.80
CA ALA A 7 -0.33 -1.61 10.24
C ALA A 7 1.20 -1.69 10.36
N THR A 8 1.72 -2.77 10.96
CA THR A 8 3.16 -3.02 11.07
C THR A 8 3.83 -3.14 9.69
N LEU A 9 3.19 -3.87 8.76
CA LEU A 9 3.62 -3.95 7.35
C LEU A 9 3.68 -2.58 6.69
N LYS A 10 2.59 -1.81 6.84
CA LYS A 10 2.50 -0.47 6.26
C LYS A 10 3.63 0.41 6.79
N HIS A 11 3.89 0.40 8.10
CA HIS A 11 4.99 1.17 8.68
C HIS A 11 6.37 0.74 8.14
N LEU A 12 6.64 -0.56 8.08
CA LEU A 12 7.93 -1.09 7.62
C LEU A 12 8.20 -0.72 6.15
N ILE A 13 7.22 -0.96 5.27
CA ILE A 13 7.37 -0.67 3.84
C ILE A 13 7.39 0.84 3.60
N THR A 14 6.62 1.62 4.38
CA THR A 14 6.66 3.09 4.32
C THR A 14 8.05 3.60 4.68
N ALA A 15 8.65 3.09 5.76
CA ALA A 15 9.99 3.51 6.18
C ALA A 15 11.07 3.19 5.15
N GLU A 16 10.92 2.08 4.41
CA GLU A 16 11.91 1.66 3.42
C GLU A 16 11.73 2.38 2.07
N TYR A 17 10.49 2.55 1.60
CA TYR A 17 10.23 3.01 0.23
C TYR A 17 9.68 4.42 0.11
N ILE A 18 9.15 5.01 1.17
CA ILE A 18 8.48 6.32 1.11
C ILE A 18 9.38 7.38 1.75
N SER A 19 9.98 8.20 0.90
CA SER A 19 10.84 9.34 1.24
C SER A 19 10.10 10.67 1.08
N ASP A 20 9.25 10.82 0.05
CA ASP A 20 8.42 12.01 -0.20
C ASP A 20 6.92 11.66 -0.18
N PRO A 21 6.22 11.86 0.96
CA PRO A 21 4.80 11.54 1.11
C PRO A 21 3.86 12.30 0.15
N GLY A 22 4.33 13.37 -0.50
CA GLY A 22 3.54 14.14 -1.46
C GLY A 22 3.46 13.50 -2.85
N LYS A 23 4.35 12.56 -3.18
CA LYS A 23 4.44 11.91 -4.50
C LYS A 23 4.50 10.39 -4.41
N GLU A 24 5.06 9.89 -3.33
CA GLU A 24 5.25 8.49 -3.06
C GLU A 24 4.21 8.04 -2.05
N TRP A 25 3.65 6.86 -2.29
CA TRP A 25 2.61 6.32 -1.44
C TRP A 25 2.60 4.80 -1.46
N LEU A 26 2.00 4.26 -0.43
CA LEU A 26 1.87 2.83 -0.21
C LEU A 26 0.42 2.49 0.10
N GLU A 27 -0.07 1.46 -0.57
CA GLU A 27 -1.34 0.82 -0.27
C GLU A 27 -1.11 -0.66 0.04
N VAL A 28 -1.66 -1.10 1.18
CA VAL A 28 -1.59 -2.48 1.66
C VAL A 28 -3.01 -2.98 1.84
N ASN A 29 -3.35 -4.06 1.13
CA ASN A 29 -4.66 -4.69 1.20
C ASN A 29 -4.50 -6.21 1.38
N ILE A 30 -5.34 -6.82 2.23
CA ILE A 30 -5.43 -8.28 2.29
C ILE A 30 -6.69 -8.69 1.52
N SER A 31 -6.51 -9.52 0.49
CA SER A 31 -7.62 -10.01 -0.32
C SER A 31 -8.55 -10.91 0.50
N THR A 32 -9.76 -11.13 0.00
CA THR A 32 -10.72 -12.07 0.62
C THR A 32 -10.20 -13.51 0.68
N SER A 33 -9.21 -13.85 -0.14
CA SER A 33 -8.51 -15.14 -0.14
C SER A 33 -7.30 -15.17 0.81
N GLY A 34 -7.05 -14.11 1.57
CA GLY A 34 -5.93 -14.01 2.51
C GLY A 34 -4.58 -13.69 1.86
N LEU A 35 -4.56 -13.21 0.61
CA LEU A 35 -3.33 -12.84 -0.09
C LEU A 35 -3.00 -11.36 0.13
N LEU A 36 -1.71 -11.04 0.24
CA LEU A 36 -1.24 -9.68 0.40
C LEU A 36 -1.16 -8.97 -0.96
N ASN A 37 -2.04 -8.00 -1.17
CA ASN A 37 -1.98 -7.08 -2.31
C ASN A 37 -1.25 -5.81 -1.90
N LEU A 38 -0.25 -5.42 -2.68
CA LEU A 38 0.63 -4.30 -2.37
C LEU A 38 0.75 -3.40 -3.59
N THR A 39 0.44 -2.11 -3.41
CA THR A 39 0.76 -1.07 -4.39
C THR A 39 1.76 -0.12 -3.78
N VAL A 40 2.95 -0.02 -4.38
CA VAL A 40 4.01 0.88 -3.94
C VAL A 40 4.38 1.81 -5.08
N VAL A 41 4.28 3.11 -4.83
CA VAL A 41 4.77 4.15 -5.74
C VAL A 41 5.96 4.84 -5.08
N SER A 42 7.15 4.64 -5.63
CA SER A 42 8.41 5.12 -5.04
C SER A 42 9.49 5.38 -6.10
N ASP A 43 10.24 6.47 -5.96
CA ASP A 43 11.42 6.78 -6.78
C ASP A 43 12.56 5.78 -6.52
N ARG A 44 12.50 4.98 -5.44
CA ARG A 44 13.47 3.89 -5.22
C ARG A 44 13.42 2.80 -6.30
N PHE A 45 12.32 2.73 -7.06
CA PHE A 45 12.20 1.83 -8.20
C PHE A 45 12.80 2.39 -9.49
N PHE A 46 13.31 3.62 -9.46
CA PHE A 46 13.98 4.24 -10.60
C PHE A 46 15.20 3.41 -11.01
N ASN A 47 15.37 3.20 -12.32
CA ASN A 47 16.39 2.31 -12.91
C ASN A 47 16.33 0.83 -12.51
N LEU A 48 15.32 0.37 -11.77
CA LEU A 48 15.11 -1.04 -11.50
C LEU A 48 14.14 -1.66 -12.51
N SER A 49 14.49 -2.84 -13.02
CA SER A 49 13.58 -3.66 -13.82
C SER A 49 12.47 -4.27 -12.95
N ILE A 50 11.32 -4.60 -13.54
CA ILE A 50 10.20 -5.21 -12.82
C ILE A 50 10.60 -6.47 -12.02
N PRO A 51 11.42 -7.40 -12.54
CA PRO A 51 11.88 -8.55 -11.75
C PRO A 51 12.69 -8.14 -10.51
N GLN A 52 13.59 -7.15 -10.64
CA GLN A 52 14.41 -6.65 -9.52
C GLN A 52 13.54 -5.97 -8.46
N ARG A 53 12.56 -5.16 -8.87
CA ARG A 53 11.60 -4.52 -7.95
C ARG A 53 10.85 -5.58 -7.13
N LYS A 54 10.36 -6.63 -7.79
CA LYS A 54 9.67 -7.75 -7.14
C LYS A 54 10.56 -8.48 -6.15
N GLU A 55 11.78 -8.81 -6.57
CA GLU A 55 12.73 -9.51 -5.70
C GLU A 55 13.06 -8.71 -4.44
N GLN A 56 13.29 -7.40 -4.55
CA GLN A 56 13.54 -6.54 -3.39
C GLN A 56 12.37 -6.54 -2.39
N VAL A 57 11.14 -6.37 -2.88
CA VAL A 57 9.96 -6.35 -2.02
C VAL A 57 9.73 -7.73 -1.38
N LEU A 58 9.87 -8.81 -2.14
CA LEU A 58 9.72 -10.17 -1.61
C LEU A 58 10.77 -10.49 -0.54
N ASN A 59 12.02 -10.08 -0.76
CA ASN A 59 13.09 -10.27 0.22
C ASN A 59 12.78 -9.54 1.53
N LEU A 60 12.26 -8.31 1.45
CA LEU A 60 11.84 -7.55 2.63
C LEU A 60 10.67 -8.22 3.36
N LEU A 61 9.66 -8.72 2.62
CA LEU A 61 8.55 -9.47 3.22
C LEU A 61 9.03 -10.76 3.91
N HIS A 62 9.97 -11.49 3.30
CA HIS A 62 10.54 -12.70 3.89
C HIS A 62 11.34 -12.38 5.18
N GLN A 63 12.12 -11.30 5.19
CA GLN A 63 12.89 -10.87 6.37
C GLN A 63 11.99 -10.46 7.53
N SER A 64 10.81 -9.89 7.23
CA SER A 64 9.84 -9.50 8.26
C SER A 64 9.12 -10.68 8.94
N GLN A 65 9.40 -11.93 8.55
CA GLN A 65 8.78 -13.17 9.08
C GLN A 65 7.25 -13.20 8.93
N ILE A 66 6.71 -12.44 7.99
CA ILE A 66 5.27 -12.35 7.77
C ILE A 66 4.83 -13.52 6.91
N SER A 67 4.06 -14.43 7.50
CA SER A 67 3.51 -15.61 6.82
C SER A 67 2.29 -15.26 5.96
N LEU A 68 2.42 -14.25 5.08
CA LEU A 68 1.40 -13.92 4.08
C LEU A 68 1.94 -14.21 2.69
N SER A 69 1.15 -14.95 1.91
CA SER A 69 1.46 -15.17 0.50
C SER A 69 1.22 -13.88 -0.30
N PRO A 70 2.19 -13.43 -1.11
CA PRO A 70 2.00 -12.27 -1.98
C PRO A 70 0.92 -12.58 -3.02
N GLY A 71 -0.05 -11.68 -3.15
CA GLY A 71 -1.03 -11.65 -4.22
C GLY A 71 -0.54 -10.77 -5.36
N PHE A 72 -1.21 -9.64 -5.58
CA PHE A 72 -0.82 -8.66 -6.59
C PHE A 72 0.23 -7.68 -6.04
N LEU A 73 1.34 -7.54 -6.78
CA LEU A 73 2.39 -6.56 -6.51
C LEU A 73 2.43 -5.53 -7.64
N SER A 74 2.01 -4.31 -7.31
CA SER A 74 1.93 -3.16 -8.22
C SER A 74 3.05 -2.18 -7.84
N LEU A 75 4.17 -2.20 -8.56
CA LEU A 75 5.40 -1.50 -8.19
C LEU A 75 5.80 -0.47 -9.26
N TYR A 76 5.60 0.81 -8.97
CA TYR A 76 5.75 1.89 -9.94
C TYR A 76 6.65 3.01 -9.42
N THR A 77 7.31 3.71 -10.33
CA THR A 77 7.85 5.03 -10.03
C THR A 77 6.72 6.08 -10.04
N PRO A 78 6.87 7.22 -9.37
CA PRO A 78 5.93 8.34 -9.46
C PRO A 78 5.65 8.78 -10.90
N GLN A 79 6.65 8.72 -11.78
CA GLN A 79 6.49 9.05 -13.20
C GLN A 79 5.64 8.01 -13.95
N GLU A 80 5.86 6.73 -13.70
CA GLU A 80 5.05 5.63 -14.25
C GLU A 80 3.62 5.70 -13.73
N ALA A 81 3.43 5.90 -12.42
CA ALA A 81 2.11 6.04 -11.81
C ALA A 81 1.34 7.21 -12.43
N LYS A 82 1.99 8.37 -12.60
CA LYS A 82 1.40 9.53 -13.27
C LYS A 82 1.05 9.25 -14.74
N SER A 83 1.89 8.52 -15.46
CA SER A 83 1.65 8.19 -16.87
C SER A 83 0.50 7.20 -17.06
N LEU A 84 0.19 6.43 -16.02
CA LEU A 84 -0.89 5.44 -15.98
C LEU A 84 -2.13 5.95 -15.24
N ASP A 85 -2.17 7.24 -14.87
CA ASP A 85 -3.22 7.87 -14.06
C ASP A 85 -3.51 7.13 -12.73
N ILE A 86 -2.49 6.47 -12.17
CA ILE A 86 -2.58 5.78 -10.88
C ILE A 86 -2.42 6.81 -9.78
N SER A 87 -3.48 6.98 -9.01
CA SER A 87 -3.56 7.93 -7.90
C SER A 87 -3.52 7.19 -6.57
N PRO A 88 -3.01 7.80 -5.48
CA PRO A 88 -3.17 7.24 -4.16
C PRO A 88 -4.66 7.06 -3.84
N PRO A 89 -5.03 6.02 -3.07
CA PRO A 89 -6.40 5.88 -2.61
C PRO A 89 -6.80 7.14 -1.84
N PRO A 90 -8.06 7.61 -1.97
CA PRO A 90 -8.53 8.74 -1.21
C PRO A 90 -8.23 8.45 0.26
N ALA A 91 -7.51 9.38 0.92
CA ALA A 91 -7.37 9.31 2.35
C ALA A 91 -8.78 9.22 2.90
N ILE A 92 -9.12 8.08 3.52
CA ILE A 92 -10.40 7.92 4.19
C ILE A 92 -10.38 9.07 5.19
N CYS A 93 -11.13 10.13 4.91
CA CYS A 93 -11.52 11.07 5.92
C CYS A 93 -12.30 10.19 6.87
N GLU A 94 -11.65 9.75 7.94
CA GLU A 94 -12.30 9.09 9.06
C GLU A 94 -13.23 10.14 9.66
N VAL A 95 -14.34 10.40 9.00
CA VAL A 95 -15.51 11.02 9.61
C VAL A 95 -15.85 10.02 10.71
N PRO A 96 -15.68 10.38 11.97
CA PRO A 96 -15.86 9.42 13.04
C PRO A 96 -17.30 8.91 12.98
N ILE A 97 -17.44 7.61 12.74
CA ILE A 97 -18.74 6.97 12.53
C ILE A 97 -19.34 6.74 13.91
N TYR A 98 -20.28 7.61 14.29
CA TYR A 98 -21.02 7.47 15.55
C TYR A 98 -22.40 6.86 15.33
N THR A 99 -22.93 6.96 14.11
CA THR A 99 -24.26 6.48 13.75
C THR A 99 -24.25 5.70 12.44
N TRP A 100 -25.29 4.88 12.24
CA TRP A 100 -25.54 4.22 10.96
C TRP A 100 -25.74 5.21 9.81
N GLN A 101 -26.22 6.43 10.10
CA GLN A 101 -26.35 7.49 9.13
C GLN A 101 -24.97 8.00 8.68
N ASP A 102 -24.01 8.13 9.59
CA ASP A 102 -22.64 8.55 9.27
C ASP A 102 -21.96 7.52 8.36
N LEU A 103 -22.20 6.23 8.62
CA LEU A 103 -21.71 5.14 7.77
C LEU A 103 -22.34 5.16 6.37
N ALA A 104 -23.65 5.41 6.28
CA ALA A 104 -24.35 5.54 4.99
C ALA A 104 -23.83 6.74 4.17
N ILE A 105 -23.52 7.86 4.82
CA ILE A 105 -22.94 9.05 4.17
C ILE A 105 -21.52 8.77 3.69
N SER A 106 -20.70 8.09 4.49
CA SER A 106 -19.34 7.66 4.11
C SER A 106 -19.36 6.71 2.91
N ALA A 107 -20.31 5.78 2.83
CA ALA A 107 -20.41 4.83 1.73
C ALA A 107 -20.98 5.46 0.44
N ALA A 108 -21.73 6.55 0.54
CA ALA A 108 -22.37 7.22 -0.60
C ALA A 108 -21.43 8.15 -1.38
N ASN A 109 -20.32 8.59 -0.79
CA ASN A 109 -19.29 9.40 -1.44
C ASN A 109 -17.92 8.68 -1.39
N PRO A 110 -17.72 7.65 -2.24
CA PRO A 110 -16.44 6.97 -2.35
C PRO A 110 -15.35 7.83 -2.99
#